data_AF-B3T6N8-F1
#
_entry.id   AF-B3T6N8-F1
#
_cell.length_a   1.000
_cell.length_b   1.000
_cell.length_c   1.000
_cell.angle_alpha   90.00
_cell.angle_beta   90.00
_cell.angle_gamma   90.00
#
_symmetry.space_group_name_H-M   'P 1'
#
loop_
_entity.id
_entity.type
_entity.pdbx_description
1 polymer ?
#
loop_
_entity_poly.entity_id
_entity_poly.type
_entity_poly.pdbx_seq_one_letter_code
_entity_poly.pdbx_strand_id
1 'polypeptide(L)' 'MRKLTLLTVLVLSLLSTPVFAEWTKVDENVYGDTYYVDFERIRKHGGYVYFWILGDRLKPDELGMLSGKMYNQGDCKLF' A
#
# COMPACT_ATOMS: atom_id res chain seq x y z
N MET A 1 2.41 -40.35 12.28
CA MET A 1 2.95 -39.29 11.38
C MET A 1 1.84 -38.44 10.77
N ARG A 2 0.83 -39.02 10.09
CA ARG A 2 -0.27 -38.26 9.44
C ARG A 2 -1.12 -37.36 10.37
N LYS A 3 -1.35 -37.76 11.63
CA LYS A 3 -2.03 -36.92 12.64
C LYS A 3 -1.18 -35.74 13.10
N LEU A 4 0.14 -35.94 13.19
CA LEU A 4 1.08 -34.89 13.61
C LEU A 4 1.22 -33.82 12.52
N THR A 5 1.27 -34.24 11.24
CA THR A 5 1.29 -33.34 10.09
C THR A 5 0.01 -32.50 9.96
N LEU A 6 -1.16 -33.10 10.26
CA LEU A 6 -2.43 -32.38 10.30
C LEU A 6 -2.46 -31.31 11.40
N LEU A 7 -1.95 -31.65 12.60
CA LEU A 7 -1.85 -30.72 13.71
C LEU A 7 -0.91 -29.55 13.39
N THR A 8 0.24 -29.82 12.77
CA THR A 8 1.19 -28.76 12.39
C THR A 8 0.62 -27.82 11.32
N VAL A 9 -0.12 -28.34 10.33
CA VAL A 9 -0.77 -27.49 9.31
C VAL A 9 -1.84 -26.59 9.95
N LEU A 10 -2.64 -27.14 10.87
CA LEU A 10 -3.66 -26.38 11.60
C LEU A 10 -3.04 -25.24 12.41
N VAL A 11 -1.98 -25.52 13.18
CA VAL A 11 -1.29 -24.50 13.98
C VAL A 11 -0.69 -23.40 13.10
N LEU A 12 -0.07 -23.74 11.97
CA LEU A 12 0.50 -22.75 11.05
C LEU A 12 -0.57 -21.85 10.42
N SER A 13 -1.76 -22.39 10.12
CA SER A 13 -2.87 -21.59 9.58
C SER A 13 -3.46 -20.60 10.59
N LEU A 14 -3.33 -20.87 11.89
CA LEU A 14 -3.78 -19.97 12.95
C LEU A 14 -2.75 -18.87 13.26
N LEU A 15 -1.50 -19.05 12.82
CA LEU A 15 -0.41 -18.09 13.00
C LEU A 15 -0.25 -17.13 11.83
N SER A 16 -1.01 -17.28 10.74
CA SER A 16 -0.98 -16.28 9.67
C SER A 16 -1.64 -15.00 10.15
N THR A 17 -0.83 -14.01 10.51
CA THR A 17 -1.30 -12.64 10.62
C THR A 17 -1.65 -12.15 9.21
N PRO A 18 -2.86 -11.62 8.99
CA PRO A 18 -3.17 -11.03 7.71
C PRO A 18 -2.29 -9.79 7.52
N VAL A 19 -1.44 -9.81 6.49
CA VAL A 19 -0.69 -8.62 6.07
C VAL A 19 -1.57 -7.86 5.11
N PHE A 20 -2.52 -7.09 5.64
CA PHE A 20 -3.26 -6.15 4.83
C PHE A 20 -2.36 -4.94 4.57
N ALA A 21 -2.00 -4.72 3.30
CA ALA A 21 -1.44 -3.43 2.92
C ALA A 21 -2.59 -2.43 2.95
N GLU A 22 -2.85 -1.82 4.11
CA GLU A 22 -3.89 -0.82 4.25
C GLU A 22 -3.49 0.45 3.51
N TRP A 23 -4.13 0.67 2.36
CA TRP A 23 -4.05 1.90 1.60
C TRP A 23 -5.15 2.84 2.10
N THR A 24 -4.76 4.00 2.62
CA THR A 24 -5.70 5.01 3.10
C THR A 24 -5.96 6.02 2.00
N LYS A 25 -7.24 6.25 1.63
CA LYS A 25 -7.61 7.32 0.69
C LYS A 25 -7.20 8.66 1.29
N VAL A 26 -6.41 9.43 0.57
CA VAL A 26 -5.93 10.76 1.00
C VAL A 26 -6.47 11.89 0.13
N ASP A 27 -6.85 11.60 -1.12
CA ASP A 27 -7.29 12.64 -2.05
C ASP A 27 -8.16 12.07 -3.17
N GLU A 28 -8.91 12.95 -3.82
CA GLU A 28 -9.62 12.70 -5.07
C GLU A 28 -9.54 13.95 -5.95
N ASN A 29 -9.08 13.80 -7.19
CA ASN A 29 -8.96 14.94 -8.09
C ASN A 29 -10.30 15.27 -8.77
N VAL A 30 -10.33 16.40 -9.51
CA VAL A 30 -11.52 16.87 -10.25
C VAL A 30 -11.99 15.92 -11.36
N TYR A 31 -11.16 14.95 -11.75
CA TYR A 31 -11.49 13.93 -12.75
C TYR A 31 -12.06 12.65 -12.12
N GLY A 32 -12.08 12.56 -10.79
CA GLY A 32 -12.56 11.40 -10.03
C GLY A 32 -11.48 10.35 -9.76
N ASP A 33 -10.22 10.61 -10.08
CA ASP A 33 -9.14 9.69 -9.71
C ASP A 33 -8.89 9.79 -8.22
N THR A 34 -8.77 8.65 -7.56
CA THR A 34 -8.55 8.54 -6.13
C THR A 34 -7.09 8.24 -5.84
N TYR A 35 -6.53 8.88 -4.82
CA TYR A 35 -5.16 8.66 -4.37
C TYR A 35 -5.14 8.08 -2.98
N TYR A 36 -4.25 7.12 -2.77
CA TYR A 36 -4.09 6.43 -1.51
C TYR A 36 -2.63 6.43 -1.05
N VAL A 37 -2.42 6.39 0.26
CA VAL A 37 -1.11 6.26 0.91
C VAL A 37 -1.13 5.08 1.88
N ASP A 38 -0.06 4.28 1.82
CA ASP A 38 0.25 3.26 2.82
C ASP A 38 1.08 3.93 3.93
N PHE A 39 0.41 4.30 5.03
CA PHE A 39 1.04 5.02 6.13
C PHE A 39 2.00 4.15 6.93
N GLU A 40 1.78 2.83 6.99
CA GLU A 40 2.64 1.89 7.72
C GLU A 40 4.03 1.76 7.09
N ARG A 41 4.12 1.96 5.77
CA ARG A 41 5.38 1.86 5.03
C ARG A 41 6.13 3.18 4.88
N ILE A 42 5.68 4.25 5.54
CA ILE A 42 6.40 5.53 5.51
C ILE A 42 7.77 5.39 6.16
N ARG A 43 8.80 5.89 5.47
CA ARG A 43 10.18 5.93 5.98
C ARG A 43 10.59 7.38 6.20
N LYS A 44 11.33 7.64 7.27
CA LYS A 44 11.94 8.94 7.54
C LYS A 44 13.45 8.77 7.55
N HIS A 45 14.14 9.49 6.67
CA HIS A 45 15.61 9.42 6.57
C HIS A 45 16.17 10.71 5.98
N GLY A 46 17.31 11.18 6.49
CA GLY A 46 18.00 12.36 5.95
C GLY A 46 17.19 13.66 6.02
N GLY A 47 16.18 13.76 6.90
CA GLY A 47 15.25 14.90 6.96
C GLY A 47 14.08 14.84 5.99
N TYR A 48 13.99 13.80 5.16
CA TYR A 48 12.91 13.57 4.20
C TYR A 48 11.95 12.49 4.68
N VAL A 49 10.74 12.51 4.12
CA VAL A 49 9.71 11.47 4.27
C VAL A 49 9.55 10.76 2.95
N TYR A 50 9.61 9.43 2.96
CA TYR A 50 9.44 8.59 1.79
C TYR A 50 8.19 7.73 1.93
N PHE A 51 7.36 7.69 0.90
CA PHE A 51 6.06 7.06 0.99
C PHE A 51 5.59 6.59 -0.39
N TRP A 52 4.72 5.60 -0.40
CA TRP A 52 4.07 5.14 -1.62
C TRP A 52 2.74 5.88 -1.81
N ILE A 53 2.49 6.32 -3.04
CA ILE A 53 1.17 6.75 -3.50
C ILE A 53 0.65 5.69 -4.48
N LEU A 54 -0.60 5.28 -4.30
CA LEU A 54 -1.36 4.52 -5.28
C LEU A 54 -2.40 5.47 -5.88
N GLY A 55 -2.27 5.76 -7.18
CA GLY A 55 -3.32 6.44 -7.95
C GLY A 55 -4.23 5.40 -8.58
N ASP A 56 -5.52 5.51 -8.33
CA ASP A 56 -6.59 4.70 -8.91
C ASP A 56 -7.45 5.59 -9.78
N ARG A 57 -7.43 5.35 -11.09
CA ARG A 57 -8.04 6.24 -12.06
C ARG A 57 -9.46 5.82 -12.36
N LEU A 58 -10.35 6.80 -12.44
CA LEU A 58 -11.74 6.54 -12.83
C LEU A 58 -11.82 6.04 -14.28
N LYS A 59 -10.87 6.48 -15.12
CA LYS A 59 -10.74 6.07 -16.52
C LYS A 59 -9.28 5.70 -16.83
N PRO A 60 -9.02 4.81 -17.81
CA PRO A 60 -7.66 4.48 -18.20
C PRO A 60 -6.91 5.72 -18.68
N ASP A 61 -5.59 5.75 -18.48
CA ASP A 61 -4.73 6.75 -19.12
C ASP A 61 -4.53 6.44 -20.62
N GLU A 62 -3.71 7.26 -21.29
CA GLU A 62 -3.41 7.12 -22.72
C GLU A 62 -2.79 5.77 -23.10
N LEU A 63 -2.20 5.06 -22.12
CA LEU A 63 -1.62 3.72 -22.30
C LEU A 63 -2.59 2.61 -21.85
N GLY A 64 -3.81 2.95 -21.46
CA GLY A 64 -4.81 2.01 -20.96
C GLY A 64 -4.61 1.60 -19.50
N MET A 65 -3.77 2.29 -18.73
CA MET A 65 -3.52 1.93 -17.32
C MET A 65 -4.58 2.54 -16.41
N LEU A 66 -5.17 1.71 -15.55
CA LEU A 66 -6.17 2.12 -14.56
C LEU A 66 -5.57 2.53 -13.23
N SER A 67 -4.35 2.11 -12.91
CA SER A 67 -3.71 2.50 -11.66
C SER A 67 -2.20 2.57 -11.79
N GLY A 68 -1.57 3.28 -10.87
CA GLY A 68 -0.13 3.45 -10.81
C GLY A 68 0.35 3.57 -9.36
N LYS A 69 1.48 2.92 -9.04
CA LYS A 69 2.11 3.00 -7.73
C LYS A 69 3.44 3.74 -7.85
N MET A 70 3.62 4.81 -7.07
CA MET A 70 4.78 5.70 -7.14
C MET A 70 5.44 5.83 -5.78
N TYR A 71 6.78 5.75 -5.73
CA TYR A 71 7.54 6.01 -4.51
C TYR A 71 8.01 7.47 -4.51
N ASN A 72 7.53 8.23 -3.54
CA ASN A 72 7.72 9.67 -3.46
C ASN A 72 8.66 10.03 -2.32
N GLN A 73 9.43 11.11 -2.51
CA GLN A 73 10.21 11.77 -1.47
C GLN A 73 9.59 13.15 -1.21
N GLY A 74 9.18 13.39 0.03
CA GLY A 74 8.68 14.69 0.50
C GLY A 74 9.69 15.37 1.43
N ASP A 75 9.85 16.68 1.26
CA ASP A 75 10.56 17.56 2.18
C ASP A 75 9.55 18.40 2.97
N CYS A 76 9.35 18.06 4.24
CA CYS A 76 8.43 18.76 5.12
C CYS A 76 9.02 20.04 5.73
N LYS A 77 10.26 20.42 5.42
CA LYS A 77 10.88 21.66 5.92
C LYS A 77 10.69 22.84 4.97
N LEU A 78 10.20 22.60 3.76
CA LEU A 78 9.96 23.64 2.76
C LEU A 78 8.64 24.41 2.99
N PHE A 79 7.81 23.97 3.94
CA PHE A 79 6.50 24.52 4.27
C PHE A 79 6.28 24.47 5.79
#